data_AF-A0A1R3V877-F1
#
_entry.id   AF-A0A1R3V877-F1
#
_cell.length_a   1.000
_cell.length_b   1.000
_cell.length_c   1.000
_cell.angle_alpha   90.00
_cell.angle_beta   90.00
_cell.angle_gamma   90.00
#
_symmetry.space_group_name_H-M   'P 1'
#
loop_
_entity.id
_entity.type
_entity.pdbx_description
1 polymer ?
#
loop_
_entity_poly.entity_id
_entity_poly.type
_entity_poly.pdbx_seq_one_letter_code
_entity_poly.pdbx_strand_id
1 'polypeptide(L)'
;MLVHQGLIDPESLVTRYLPELEATAYRGATVQHLLDMTAGATLKGPWHEPQTDYYNLLVASGYFGPPEAHPDAPADVWQAILRIAEQEAPHGTRCAYFDPNIDLLGLIMQRVSGKFLPELYSSELWGPMGAEEDACQIVDKSRFAMSSGGGVQANFVTLRASRFCICAAAN
;
A
#
# COMPACT_ATOMS: atom_id res chain seq x y z
N MET A 1 3.19 -16.14 3.37
CA MET A 1 2.13 -16.84 4.14
C MET A 1 0.85 -17.05 3.33
N LEU A 2 0.12 -16.01 2.91
CA LEU A 2 -1.15 -16.17 2.18
C LEU A 2 -1.02 -16.97 0.88
N VAL A 3 0.15 -16.87 0.22
CA VAL A 3 0.50 -17.74 -0.92
C VAL A 3 0.57 -19.22 -0.52
N HIS A 4 1.23 -19.53 0.59
CA HIS A 4 1.33 -20.89 1.11
C HIS A 4 -0.03 -21.45 1.57
N GLN A 5 -0.95 -20.57 2.00
CA GLN A 5 -2.34 -20.93 2.31
C GLN A 5 -3.22 -21.09 1.06
N GLY A 6 -2.69 -20.84 -0.14
CA GLY A 6 -3.42 -20.92 -1.41
C GLY A 6 -4.43 -19.79 -1.63
N LEU A 7 -4.40 -18.74 -0.82
CA LEU A 7 -5.32 -17.60 -0.95
C LEU A 7 -4.85 -16.59 -2.01
N ILE A 8 -3.53 -16.48 -2.18
CA ILE A 8 -2.90 -15.65 -3.21
C ILE A 8 -2.08 -16.54 -4.12
N ASP A 9 -2.26 -16.38 -5.42
CA ASP A 9 -1.47 -17.03 -6.45
C ASP A 9 -0.62 -15.95 -7.14
N PRO A 10 0.73 -16.01 -7.04
CA PRO A 10 1.62 -15.03 -7.66
C PRO A 10 1.42 -14.88 -9.18
N GLU A 11 1.05 -15.97 -9.86
CA GLU A 11 0.85 -15.97 -11.31
C GLU A 11 -0.54 -15.45 -11.71
N SER A 12 -1.45 -15.29 -10.75
CA SER A 12 -2.76 -14.72 -11.01
C SER A 12 -2.69 -13.22 -11.28
N LEU A 13 -3.59 -12.75 -12.15
CA LEU A 13 -3.77 -11.34 -12.42
C LEU A 13 -4.15 -10.59 -11.14
N VAL A 14 -3.62 -9.39 -10.96
CA VAL A 14 -4.00 -8.48 -9.88
C VAL A 14 -5.50 -8.20 -9.90
N THR A 15 -6.08 -8.07 -11.11
CA THR A 15 -7.51 -7.81 -11.33
C THR A 15 -8.41 -8.97 -10.91
N ARG A 16 -7.87 -10.18 -10.67
CA ARG A 16 -8.60 -11.27 -10.03
C ARG A 16 -9.02 -10.92 -8.60
N TYR A 17 -8.17 -10.18 -7.88
CA TYR A 17 -8.38 -9.81 -6.49
C TYR A 17 -9.02 -8.42 -6.37
N LEU A 18 -8.59 -7.51 -7.24
CA LEU A 18 -9.01 -6.10 -7.29
C LEU A 18 -9.54 -5.77 -8.69
N PRO A 19 -10.76 -6.22 -9.05
CA PRO A 19 -11.33 -6.06 -10.40
C PRO A 19 -11.44 -4.61 -10.87
N GLU A 20 -11.51 -3.67 -9.93
CA GLU A 20 -11.57 -2.23 -10.19
C GLU A 20 -10.32 -1.71 -10.94
N LEU A 21 -9.19 -2.43 -10.86
CA LEU A 21 -7.93 -2.05 -11.50
C LEU A 21 -7.89 -2.33 -13.00
N GLU A 22 -8.91 -2.98 -13.57
CA GLU A 22 -9.00 -3.22 -15.02
C GLU A 22 -8.97 -1.91 -15.83
N ALA A 23 -9.48 -0.82 -15.23
CA ALA A 23 -9.48 0.52 -15.81
C ALA A 23 -8.16 1.30 -15.63
N THR A 24 -7.15 0.70 -15.02
CA THR A 24 -5.88 1.37 -14.65
C THR A 24 -4.70 0.84 -15.45
N ALA A 25 -3.51 1.38 -15.19
CA ALA A 25 -2.23 0.90 -15.73
C ALA A 25 -1.87 -0.51 -15.22
N TYR A 26 -2.56 -1.06 -14.22
CA TYR A 26 -2.32 -2.40 -13.68
C TYR A 26 -3.05 -3.52 -14.44
N ARG A 27 -3.84 -3.18 -15.46
CA ARG A 27 -4.50 -4.18 -16.30
C ARG A 27 -3.49 -5.14 -16.91
N GLY A 28 -3.67 -6.43 -16.62
CA GLY A 28 -2.77 -7.48 -17.12
C GLY A 28 -1.50 -7.68 -16.28
N ALA A 29 -1.30 -6.94 -15.18
CA ALA A 29 -0.26 -7.24 -14.22
C ALA A 29 -0.61 -8.49 -13.40
N THR A 30 0.39 -9.32 -13.08
CA THR A 30 0.27 -10.44 -12.13
C THR A 30 0.68 -9.97 -10.74
N VAL A 31 0.32 -10.73 -9.71
CA VAL A 31 0.78 -10.48 -8.35
C VAL A 31 2.32 -10.55 -8.26
N GLN A 32 2.95 -11.45 -9.03
CA GLN A 32 4.40 -11.57 -9.12
C GLN A 32 5.03 -10.29 -9.68
N HIS A 33 4.41 -9.64 -10.66
CA HIS A 33 4.92 -8.35 -11.16
C HIS A 33 4.93 -7.25 -10.09
N LEU A 34 3.96 -7.26 -9.17
CA LEU A 34 3.97 -6.33 -8.03
C LEU A 34 5.11 -6.67 -7.05
N LEU A 35 5.28 -7.95 -6.73
CA LEU A 35 6.33 -8.44 -5.82
C LEU A 35 7.73 -8.12 -6.32
N ASP A 36 7.97 -8.26 -7.63
CA ASP A 36 9.28 -8.03 -8.24
C ASP A 36 9.51 -6.55 -8.61
N MET A 37 8.56 -5.66 -8.32
CA MET A 37 8.58 -4.26 -8.78
C MET A 37 8.77 -4.15 -10.29
N THR A 38 8.14 -5.05 -11.05
CA THR A 38 8.18 -5.08 -12.53
C THR A 38 6.86 -4.71 -13.17
N ALA A 39 5.87 -4.27 -12.38
CA ALA A 39 4.67 -3.65 -12.91
C ALA A 39 5.03 -2.25 -13.46
N GLY A 40 5.00 -2.09 -14.78
CA GLY A 40 5.34 -0.83 -15.43
C GLY A 40 4.33 0.32 -15.29
N ALA A 41 3.49 0.31 -14.24
CA ALA A 41 2.62 1.44 -13.91
C ALA A 41 3.46 2.60 -13.36
N THR A 42 3.05 3.84 -13.62
CA THR A 42 3.81 5.03 -13.17
C THR A 42 2.90 6.23 -12.89
N LEU A 43 3.43 7.22 -12.18
CA LEU A 43 2.81 8.51 -11.89
C LEU A 43 3.73 9.65 -12.30
N LYS A 44 3.14 10.81 -12.62
CA LYS A 44 3.91 11.99 -13.01
C LYS A 44 4.46 12.74 -11.81
N GLY A 45 5.69 13.25 -12.02
CA GLY A 45 6.36 14.20 -11.15
C GLY A 45 6.98 13.57 -9.90
N PRO A 46 7.97 14.24 -9.29
CA PRO A 46 8.63 13.72 -8.11
C PRO A 46 7.75 13.87 -6.86
N TRP A 47 7.85 12.89 -5.96
CA TRP A 47 7.06 12.78 -4.73
C TRP A 47 7.16 13.99 -3.76
N HIS A 48 8.19 14.83 -3.89
CA HIS A 48 8.45 15.98 -3.01
C HIS A 48 8.07 17.33 -3.62
N GLU A 49 7.71 17.37 -4.91
CA GLU A 49 7.23 18.61 -5.53
C GLU A 49 5.70 18.70 -5.37
N PRO A 50 5.18 19.77 -4.77
CA PRO A 50 3.74 19.98 -4.65
C PRO A 50 3.03 19.91 -6.00
N GLN A 51 1.76 19.51 -5.98
CA GLN A 51 0.89 19.45 -7.16
C GLN A 51 1.27 18.40 -8.22
N THR A 52 2.24 17.52 -7.94
CA THR A 52 2.50 16.34 -8.77
C THR A 52 1.57 15.19 -8.40
N ASP A 53 1.36 14.25 -9.33
CA ASP A 53 0.48 13.10 -9.07
C ASP A 53 1.03 12.22 -7.95
N TYR A 54 2.35 12.03 -7.89
CA TYR A 54 3.00 11.29 -6.81
C TYR A 54 2.87 12.03 -5.48
N TYR A 55 3.09 13.34 -5.44
CA TYR A 55 2.85 14.11 -4.21
C TYR A 55 1.42 13.96 -3.72
N ASN A 56 0.44 14.08 -4.61
CA ASN A 56 -0.98 13.95 -4.28
C ASN A 56 -1.36 12.55 -3.77
N LEU A 57 -0.70 11.50 -4.24
CA LEU A 57 -0.82 10.14 -3.66
C LEU A 57 -0.36 10.12 -2.20
N LEU A 58 0.79 10.74 -1.90
CA LEU A 58 1.33 10.82 -0.52
C LEU A 58 0.50 11.73 0.39
N VAL A 59 -0.18 12.73 -0.16
CA VAL A 59 -1.17 13.49 0.61
C VAL A 59 -2.38 12.60 0.92
N ALA A 60 -2.90 11.86 -0.07
CA ALA A 60 -4.07 11.00 0.10
C ALA A 60 -3.83 9.91 1.15
N SER A 61 -2.58 9.48 1.31
CA SER A 61 -2.15 8.54 2.34
C SER A 61 -1.94 9.15 3.73
N GLY A 62 -2.05 10.47 3.86
CA GLY A 62 -1.81 11.22 5.09
C GLY A 62 -0.34 11.51 5.40
N TYR A 63 0.60 11.26 4.48
CA TYR A 63 2.03 11.45 4.73
C TYR A 63 2.41 12.94 4.87
N PHE A 64 1.80 13.80 4.06
CA PHE A 64 2.06 15.25 4.05
C PHE A 64 1.02 16.08 4.83
N GLY A 65 0.16 15.43 5.63
CA GLY A 65 -0.90 16.09 6.41
C GLY A 65 -2.30 15.94 5.80
N PRO A 66 -3.31 16.65 6.35
CA PRO A 66 -4.70 16.46 6.00
C PRO A 66 -5.01 16.85 4.53
N PRO A 67 -5.68 15.99 3.73
CA PRO A 67 -6.07 16.29 2.35
C PRO A 67 -6.89 17.58 2.17
N GLU A 68 -7.55 18.07 3.23
CA GLU A 68 -8.29 19.33 3.25
C GLU A 68 -7.42 20.54 2.87
N ALA A 69 -6.12 20.46 3.10
CA ALA A 69 -5.15 21.48 2.67
C ALA A 69 -4.72 21.34 1.20
N HIS A 70 -5.18 20.30 0.50
CA HIS A 70 -4.71 19.89 -0.83
C HIS A 70 -5.90 19.53 -1.73
N PRO A 71 -6.51 20.53 -2.41
CA PRO A 71 -7.75 20.32 -3.18
C PRO A 71 -7.61 19.32 -4.35
N ASP A 72 -6.38 19.13 -4.87
CA ASP A 72 -6.11 18.21 -5.98
C ASP A 72 -5.85 16.77 -5.50
N ALA A 73 -5.64 16.57 -4.20
CA ALA A 73 -5.36 15.26 -3.63
C ALA A 73 -6.61 14.36 -3.67
N PRO A 74 -6.47 13.09 -4.08
CA PRO A 74 -7.52 12.08 -3.90
C PRO A 74 -7.97 11.97 -2.43
N ALA A 75 -9.20 11.50 -2.22
CA ALA A 75 -9.77 11.38 -0.88
C ALA A 75 -9.03 10.36 0.02
N ASP A 76 -8.47 9.31 -0.60
CA ASP A 76 -7.75 8.22 0.05
C ASP A 76 -6.78 7.55 -0.96
N VAL A 77 -5.95 6.63 -0.47
CA VAL A 77 -4.94 5.95 -1.30
C VAL A 77 -5.58 5.13 -2.40
N TRP A 78 -6.74 4.53 -2.12
CA TRP A 78 -7.44 3.72 -3.12
C TRP A 78 -7.90 4.55 -4.31
N GLN A 79 -8.49 5.72 -4.06
CA GLN A 79 -8.85 6.68 -5.11
C GLN A 79 -7.62 7.20 -5.87
N ALA A 80 -6.48 7.34 -5.20
CA ALA A 80 -5.23 7.70 -5.86
C ALA A 80 -4.75 6.60 -6.81
N ILE A 81 -4.76 5.34 -6.36
CA ILE A 81 -4.37 4.18 -7.16
C ILE A 81 -5.28 4.03 -8.39
N LEU A 82 -6.59 4.23 -8.23
CA LEU A 82 -7.54 4.16 -9.34
C LEU A 82 -7.32 5.23 -10.43
N ARG A 83 -6.57 6.30 -10.12
CA ARG A 83 -6.19 7.34 -11.10
C ARG A 83 -4.92 7.00 -11.88
N ILE A 84 -4.19 5.95 -11.51
CA ILE A 84 -2.95 5.55 -12.19
C ILE A 84 -3.29 4.95 -13.56
N ALA A 85 -3.23 5.78 -14.60
CA ALA A 85 -3.57 5.38 -15.97
C ALA A 85 -2.33 5.16 -16.86
N GLU A 86 -1.16 5.65 -16.44
CA GLU A 86 0.04 5.63 -17.26
C GLU A 86 0.90 4.38 -17.04
N GLN A 87 1.37 3.82 -18.15
CA GLN A 87 2.23 2.65 -18.18
C GLN A 87 3.52 3.00 -18.94
N GLU A 88 4.66 3.01 -18.24
CA GLU A 88 5.97 3.32 -18.82
C GLU A 88 6.60 2.13 -19.56
N ALA A 89 6.22 0.90 -19.20
CA ALA A 89 6.76 -0.32 -19.79
C ALA A 89 5.75 -1.49 -19.69
N PRO A 90 5.82 -2.49 -20.57
CA PRO A 90 5.04 -3.72 -20.40
C PRO A 90 5.40 -4.40 -19.07
N HIS A 91 4.41 -4.97 -18.38
CA HIS A 91 4.65 -5.65 -17.11
C HIS A 91 5.65 -6.81 -17.27
N GLY A 92 6.56 -6.97 -16.30
CA GLY A 92 7.58 -8.01 -16.30
C GLY A 92 8.85 -7.68 -17.11
N THR A 93 8.90 -6.54 -17.81
CA THR A 93 10.04 -6.22 -18.70
C THR A 93 11.15 -5.41 -18.05
N ARG A 94 10.83 -4.62 -17.02
CA ARG A 94 11.79 -3.74 -16.33
C ARG A 94 11.45 -3.66 -14.85
N CYS A 95 12.47 -3.74 -14.00
CA CYS A 95 12.34 -3.45 -12.58
C CYS A 95 12.42 -1.92 -12.35
N ALA A 96 11.38 -1.35 -11.76
CA ALA A 96 11.28 0.05 -11.38
C ALA A 96 10.57 0.15 -10.03
N TYR A 97 11.26 0.70 -9.04
CA TYR A 97 10.69 0.88 -7.70
C TYR A 97 9.51 1.84 -7.76
N PHE A 98 8.35 1.39 -7.27
CA PHE A 98 7.13 2.18 -7.27
C PHE A 98 6.24 1.81 -6.08
N ASP A 99 6.03 2.76 -5.17
CA ASP A 99 5.34 2.54 -3.89
C ASP A 99 3.93 1.93 -4.04
N PRO A 100 3.07 2.37 -4.98
CA PRO A 100 1.73 1.80 -5.17
C PRO A 100 1.70 0.29 -5.41
N ASN A 101 2.79 -0.32 -5.91
CA ASN A 101 2.86 -1.77 -6.07
C ASN A 101 2.74 -2.49 -4.72
N ILE A 102 3.35 -1.95 -3.67
CA ILE A 102 3.31 -2.52 -2.32
C ILE A 102 1.97 -2.23 -1.65
N ASP A 103 1.39 -1.05 -1.87
CA ASP A 103 0.06 -0.74 -1.37
C ASP A 103 -1.02 -1.65 -1.98
N LEU A 104 -0.90 -1.96 -3.28
CA LEU A 104 -1.74 -2.95 -3.93
C LEU A 104 -1.60 -4.35 -3.32
N LEU A 105 -0.38 -4.78 -2.99
CA LEU A 105 -0.20 -6.05 -2.28
C LEU A 105 -0.93 -6.03 -0.92
N GLY A 106 -0.81 -4.94 -0.16
CA GLY A 106 -1.57 -4.75 1.09
C GLY A 106 -3.08 -4.84 0.90
N LEU A 107 -3.61 -4.19 -0.15
CA LEU A 107 -5.04 -4.25 -0.51
C LEU A 107 -5.50 -5.67 -0.87
N ILE A 108 -4.70 -6.40 -1.65
CA ILE A 108 -4.97 -7.81 -1.98
C ILE A 108 -5.01 -8.64 -0.70
N MET A 109 -4.03 -8.46 0.20
CA MET A 109 -3.96 -9.17 1.48
C MET A 109 -5.22 -8.93 2.33
N GLN A 110 -5.69 -7.69 2.44
CA GLN A 110 -6.95 -7.39 3.14
C GLN A 110 -8.15 -8.04 2.45
N ARG A 111 -8.24 -7.96 1.12
CA ARG A 111 -9.37 -8.49 0.35
C ARG A 111 -9.51 -10.01 0.49
N VAL A 112 -8.40 -10.75 0.46
CA VAL A 112 -8.43 -12.22 0.57
C VAL A 112 -8.56 -12.72 2.00
N SER A 113 -8.05 -11.96 2.99
CA SER A 113 -8.11 -12.36 4.40
C SER A 113 -9.38 -11.89 5.12
N GLY A 114 -10.03 -10.84 4.61
CA GLY A 114 -11.14 -10.16 5.28
C GLY A 114 -10.74 -9.42 6.56
N LYS A 115 -9.43 -9.31 6.85
CA LYS A 115 -8.88 -8.63 8.02
C LYS A 115 -8.29 -7.28 7.63
N PHE A 116 -8.21 -6.36 8.58
CA PHE A 116 -7.40 -5.16 8.40
C PHE A 116 -5.92 -5.53 8.39
N LEU A 117 -5.14 -4.79 7.60
CA LEU A 117 -3.73 -5.11 7.40
C LEU A 117 -2.89 -5.09 8.70
N PRO A 118 -3.08 -4.13 9.64
CA PRO A 118 -2.41 -4.16 10.94
C PRO A 118 -2.75 -5.40 11.77
N GLU A 119 -4.00 -5.88 11.70
CA GLU A 119 -4.43 -7.09 12.41
C GLU A 119 -3.75 -8.34 11.82
N LEU A 120 -3.62 -8.36 10.49
CA LEU A 120 -2.93 -9.42 9.78
C LEU A 120 -1.43 -9.43 10.12
N TYR A 121 -0.76 -8.28 10.10
CA TYR A 121 0.64 -8.17 10.52
C TYR A 121 0.84 -8.55 11.98
N SER A 122 -0.05 -8.10 12.87
CA SER A 122 0.00 -8.46 14.29
C SER A 122 -0.06 -9.98 14.50
N SER A 123 -1.07 -10.64 13.89
CA SER A 123 -1.35 -12.05 14.13
C SER A 123 -0.36 -12.99 13.46
N GLU A 124 0.17 -12.62 12.29
CA GLU A 124 0.91 -13.55 11.43
C GLU A 124 2.42 -13.28 11.40
N LEU A 125 2.87 -12.10 11.82
CA LEU A 125 4.28 -11.69 11.78
C LEU A 125 4.77 -11.16 13.13
N TRP A 126 4.14 -10.10 13.63
CA TRP A 126 4.63 -9.34 14.78
C TRP A 126 4.52 -10.11 16.10
N GLY A 127 3.36 -10.70 16.39
CA GLY A 127 3.17 -11.57 17.55
C GLY A 127 4.04 -12.83 17.49
N PRO A 128 4.01 -13.62 16.41
CA PRO A 128 4.80 -14.84 16.29
C PRO A 128 6.31 -14.65 16.35
N MET A 129 6.85 -13.50 15.92
CA MET A 129 8.30 -13.25 16.03
C MET A 129 8.75 -12.95 17.46
N GLY A 130 7.81 -12.77 18.40
CA GLY A 130 8.11 -12.37 19.77
C GLY A 130 8.51 -10.91 19.88
N ALA A 131 7.95 -10.03 19.05
CA ALA A 131 8.25 -8.61 19.11
C ALA A 131 7.90 -8.03 20.50
N GLU A 132 8.84 -7.30 21.09
CA GLU A 132 8.72 -6.78 22.45
C GLU A 132 7.93 -5.47 22.53
N GLU A 133 7.80 -4.76 21.41
CA GLU A 133 7.16 -3.45 21.31
C GLU A 133 6.11 -3.41 20.21
N ASP A 134 5.14 -2.50 20.35
CA ASP A 134 4.11 -2.25 19.35
C ASP A 134 4.72 -1.58 18.08
N ALA A 135 4.30 -2.04 16.91
CA ALA A 135 4.48 -1.30 15.66
C ALA A 135 3.23 -0.50 15.35
N CYS A 136 3.38 0.67 14.72
CA CYS A 136 2.24 1.44 14.23
C CYS A 136 2.26 1.59 12.71
N GLN A 137 1.07 1.65 12.10
CA GLN A 137 0.91 1.92 10.68
C GLN A 137 0.18 3.24 10.43
N ILE A 138 0.65 4.01 9.45
CA ILE A 138 -0.10 5.15 8.92
C ILE A 138 -1.34 4.60 8.21
N VAL A 139 -2.50 5.15 8.55
CA VAL A 139 -3.77 4.84 7.87
C VAL A 139 -4.34 6.08 7.22
N ASP A 140 -4.93 5.90 6.04
CA ASP A 140 -5.71 6.95 5.40
C ASP A 140 -7.11 7.07 6.01
N LYS A 141 -7.90 8.02 5.50
CA LYS A 141 -9.27 8.29 5.98
C LYS A 141 -10.22 7.11 5.78
N SER A 142 -9.96 6.24 4.81
CA SER A 142 -10.74 5.04 4.55
C SER A 142 -10.37 3.88 5.47
N ARG A 143 -9.39 4.08 6.36
CA ARG A 143 -8.73 3.07 7.21
C ARG A 143 -7.92 2.04 6.41
N PHE A 144 -7.52 2.38 5.19
CA PHE A 144 -6.49 1.62 4.51
C PHE A 144 -5.12 1.96 5.12
N ALA A 145 -4.34 0.94 5.43
CA ALA A 145 -3.03 1.09 6.03
C ALA A 145 -1.95 1.13 4.96
N MET A 146 -1.24 2.26 4.84
CA MET A 146 -0.16 2.44 3.88
C MET A 146 0.91 1.38 4.12
N SER A 147 1.16 0.57 3.10
CA SER A 147 2.09 -0.57 3.15
C SER A 147 3.47 -0.21 2.60
N SER A 148 3.53 0.83 1.77
CA SER A 148 4.73 1.36 1.14
C SER A 148 5.40 2.49 1.96
N GLY A 149 6.53 3.01 1.48
CA GLY A 149 7.08 4.31 1.91
C GLY A 149 7.50 4.47 3.38
N GLY A 150 7.64 3.40 4.16
CA GLY A 150 7.91 3.50 5.60
C GLY A 150 6.65 3.76 6.45
N GLY A 151 5.46 3.47 5.91
CA GLY A 151 4.20 3.59 6.63
C GLY A 151 4.11 2.75 7.91
N VAL A 152 4.99 1.77 8.10
CA VAL A 152 5.17 1.04 9.37
C VAL A 152 6.31 1.67 10.17
N GLN A 153 6.00 2.20 11.34
CA GLN A 153 6.96 2.74 12.30
C GLN A 153 6.93 1.89 13.57
N ALA A 154 8.08 1.47 14.09
CA ALA A 154 8.21 0.85 15.40
C ALA A 154 8.93 1.82 16.34
N ASN A 155 8.32 2.15 17.49
CA ASN A 155 8.95 3.03 18.47
C ASN A 155 9.93 2.23 19.35
N PHE A 156 11.12 2.77 19.58
CA PHE A 156 12.17 2.21 20.47
C PHE A 156 12.09 2.77 21.90
N VAL A 157 10.90 2.84 22.51
CA VAL A 157 10.78 3.30 23.91
C VAL A 157 9.82 2.40 24.70
N THR A 158 10.38 1.81 25.76
CA THR A 158 9.85 0.82 26.70
C THR A 158 8.41 1.08 27.18
N LEU A 159 7.52 0.10 26.99
CA LEU A 159 6.63 -0.50 28.02
C LEU A 159 5.49 -1.32 27.39
N ARG A 160 5.72 -2.63 27.26
CA ARG A 160 4.73 -3.72 27.45
C ARG A 160 3.35 -3.51 26.80
N ALA A 161 3.27 -3.71 25.49
CA ALA A 161 2.09 -4.22 24.79
C ALA A 161 2.56 -4.97 23.52
N SER A 162 1.73 -5.88 22.99
CA SER A 162 2.06 -6.75 21.85
C SER A 162 1.00 -6.58 20.74
N ARG A 163 0.81 -5.35 20.26
CA ARG A 163 -0.27 -4.94 19.34
C ARG A 163 0.28 -4.06 18.21
N PHE A 164 -0.30 -4.20 17.02
CA PHE A 164 -0.10 -3.21 15.96
C PHE A 164 -1.06 -2.04 16.20
N CYS A 165 -0.54 -0.84 16.42
CA CYS A 165 -1.32 0.38 16.65
C CYS A 165 -1.54 1.16 15.33
N ILE A 166 -2.57 2.00 15.29
CA ILE A 166 -2.81 2.91 14.16
C ILE A 166 -2.16 4.24 14.51
N CYS A 167 -1.20 4.69 13.69
CA CYS A 167 -0.68 6.05 13.75
C CYS A 167 -1.52 6.91 12.81
N ALA A 168 -2.39 7.77 13.36
CA ALA A 168 -3.02 8.82 12.57
C ALA A 168 -1.95 9.83 12.15
N ALA A 169 -2.00 10.29 10.90
CA ALA A 169 -1.16 11.39 10.42
C ALA A 169 -1.24 12.57 11.40
N ALA A 170 -0.09 13.06 11.84
CA ALA A 170 -0.01 14.17 12.79
C ALA A 170 -0.68 15.43 12.22
N ASN A 171 -1.49 16.09 13.06
CA ASN A 171 -2.07 17.41 12.81
C ASN A 171 -0.99 18.48 12.59
#